data_AF-A0A7Y0U392-F1
#
_entry.id   AF-A0A7Y0U392-F1
#
_cell.length_a   1.000
_cell.length_b   1.000
_cell.length_c   1.000
_cell.angle_alpha   90.00
_cell.angle_beta   90.00
_cell.angle_gamma   90.00
#
_symmetry.space_group_name_H-M   'P 1'
#
loop_
_entity.id
_entity.type
_entity.pdbx_description
1 polymer ?
#
loop_
_entity_poly.entity_id
_entity_poly.type
_entity_poly.pdbx_seq_one_letter_code
_entity_poly.pdbx_strand_id
1 'polypeptide(L)'
;MSQPEPNPVALFLAAVPLDVIAEKCGFKNGEEAQSYIALALGETIGRRDPQLYRDADLQRLDRLFQVAYAKAMKDHDLGAIDKCLNIMRIRAGMCGDAETGSQLCEQLETTIAGLECGDPTGVDAALVEMARALARNIDYQVNYGSGLEATKALYLGPHLVNVLRELGATPAARDEIKKAINDGGNAGRGGQVSQLEAFREAVYKGA
;
A
#
# COMPACT_ATOMS: atom_id res chain seq x y z
N MET A 1 8.18 0.00 44.57
CA MET A 1 7.95 0.09 43.10
C MET A 1 6.54 -0.41 42.86
N SER A 2 5.60 0.50 42.56
CA SER A 2 4.22 0.10 42.26
C SER A 2 4.22 -0.69 40.96
N GLN A 3 3.67 -1.90 40.96
CA GLN A 3 3.47 -2.66 39.72
C GLN A 3 2.65 -1.78 38.76
N PRO A 4 3.02 -1.67 37.47
CA PRO A 4 2.22 -0.93 36.51
C PRO A 4 0.84 -1.56 36.44
N GLU A 5 -0.21 -0.74 36.49
CA GLU A 5 -1.58 -1.24 36.39
C GLU A 5 -1.76 -2.04 35.08
N PRO A 6 -2.50 -3.16 35.12
CA PRO A 6 -2.65 -4.03 33.96
C PRO A 6 -3.40 -3.31 32.85
N ASN A 7 -2.71 -3.03 31.74
CA ASN A 7 -3.30 -2.38 30.57
C ASN A 7 -4.12 -3.41 29.75
N PRO A 8 -5.46 -3.26 29.66
CA PRO A 8 -6.32 -4.23 29.00
C PRO A 8 -6.08 -4.33 27.49
N VAL A 9 -5.70 -3.23 26.84
CA VAL A 9 -5.33 -3.24 25.42
C VAL A 9 -4.04 -4.03 25.22
N ALA A 10 -3.03 -3.84 26.07
CA ALA A 10 -1.78 -4.60 25.98
C ALA A 10 -2.00 -6.12 26.19
N LEU A 11 -2.87 -6.50 27.14
CA LEU A 11 -3.25 -7.89 27.36
C LEU A 11 -4.05 -8.48 26.20
N PHE A 12 -4.93 -7.69 25.60
CA PHE A 12 -5.67 -8.09 24.38
C PHE A 12 -4.74 -8.30 23.19
N LEU A 13 -3.79 -7.38 22.97
CA LEU A 13 -2.73 -7.53 21.96
C LEU A 13 -1.80 -8.73 22.25
N ALA A 14 -1.70 -9.15 23.51
CA ALA A 14 -1.01 -10.36 23.95
C ALA A 14 -1.82 -11.66 23.75
N ALA A 15 -3.03 -11.57 23.16
CA ALA A 15 -3.96 -12.69 22.95
C ALA A 15 -4.44 -13.35 24.25
N VAL A 16 -4.51 -12.59 25.35
CA VAL A 16 -5.12 -13.06 26.60
C VAL A 16 -6.65 -13.14 26.40
N PRO A 17 -7.33 -14.22 26.83
CA PRO A 17 -8.79 -14.32 26.74
C PRO A 17 -9.51 -13.17 27.47
N LEU A 18 -10.64 -12.71 26.92
CA LEU A 18 -11.39 -11.55 27.43
C LEU A 18 -11.83 -11.72 28.89
N ASP A 19 -12.18 -12.93 29.31
CA ASP A 19 -12.58 -13.22 30.68
C ASP A 19 -11.41 -13.04 31.66
N VAL A 20 -10.19 -13.40 31.23
CA VAL A 20 -8.96 -13.23 32.02
C VAL A 20 -8.53 -11.76 32.06
N ILE A 21 -8.79 -11.01 30.98
CA ILE A 21 -8.58 -9.55 30.97
C ILE A 21 -9.58 -8.87 31.91
N ALA A 22 -10.84 -9.30 31.90
CA ALA A 22 -11.88 -8.77 32.77
C ALA A 22 -11.50 -8.91 34.24
N GLU A 23 -11.06 -10.10 34.65
CA GLU A 23 -10.61 -10.38 36.01
C GLU A 23 -9.37 -9.55 36.39
N LYS A 24 -8.37 -9.48 35.50
CA LYS A 24 -7.11 -8.77 35.78
C LYS A 24 -7.25 -7.25 35.82
N CYS A 25 -8.16 -6.69 35.03
CA CYS A 25 -8.33 -5.25 34.89
C CYS A 25 -9.56 -4.71 35.64
N GLY A 26 -10.28 -5.57 36.38
CA GLY A 26 -11.40 -5.16 37.23
C GLY A 26 -12.70 -4.84 36.47
N PHE A 27 -12.90 -5.42 35.28
CA PHE A 27 -14.18 -5.34 34.57
C PHE A 27 -15.17 -6.36 35.11
N LYS A 28 -16.47 -6.08 34.99
CA LYS A 28 -17.54 -6.96 35.49
C LYS A 28 -17.62 -8.27 34.71
N ASN A 29 -17.32 -8.25 33.41
CA ASN A 29 -17.36 -9.40 32.53
C ASN A 29 -16.53 -9.15 31.25
N GLY A 30 -16.36 -10.20 30.43
CA GLY A 30 -15.63 -10.14 29.17
C GLY A 30 -16.22 -9.16 28.14
N GLU A 31 -17.54 -8.91 28.17
CA GLU A 31 -18.21 -7.97 27.25
C GLU A 31 -17.87 -6.50 27.56
N GLU A 32 -17.77 -6.14 28.84
CA GLU A 32 -17.36 -4.81 29.28
C GLU A 32 -15.89 -4.56 28.94
N ALA A 33 -15.04 -5.57 29.16
CA ALA A 33 -13.64 -5.54 28.74
C ALA A 33 -13.52 -5.37 27.22
N GLN A 34 -14.29 -6.13 26.43
CA GLN A 34 -14.33 -6.02 24.97
C GLN A 34 -14.79 -4.64 24.50
N SER A 35 -15.84 -4.07 25.10
CA SER A 35 -16.34 -2.73 24.76
C SER A 35 -15.32 -1.64 25.05
N TYR A 36 -14.64 -1.72 26.20
CA TYR A 36 -13.55 -0.80 26.55
C TYR A 36 -12.38 -0.91 25.58
N ILE A 37 -11.96 -2.15 25.26
CA ILE A 37 -10.88 -2.41 24.31
C ILE A 37 -11.26 -1.89 22.92
N ALA A 38 -12.49 -2.11 22.46
CA ALA A 38 -12.97 -1.65 21.16
C ALA A 38 -12.98 -0.11 21.07
N LEU A 39 -13.42 0.58 22.13
CA LEU A 39 -13.38 2.04 22.22
C LEU A 39 -11.93 2.56 22.24
N ALA A 40 -11.07 1.98 23.08
CA ALA A 40 -9.67 2.36 23.20
C ALA A 40 -8.89 2.08 21.90
N LEU A 41 -9.22 0.99 21.20
CA LEU A 41 -8.70 0.71 19.87
C LEU A 41 -9.25 1.70 18.84
N GLY A 42 -10.54 2.06 18.88
CA GLY A 42 -11.15 3.06 17.99
C GLY A 42 -10.52 4.46 18.10
N GLU A 43 -10.29 4.95 19.32
CA GLU A 43 -9.61 6.23 19.56
C GLU A 43 -8.13 6.20 19.18
N THR A 44 -7.50 5.02 19.23
CA THR A 44 -6.12 4.86 18.77
C THR A 44 -6.02 4.62 17.27
N ILE A 45 -7.01 4.02 16.61
CA ILE A 45 -7.09 3.86 15.16
C ILE A 45 -7.15 5.24 14.47
N GLY A 46 -7.79 6.24 15.09
CA GLY A 46 -7.82 7.61 14.56
C GLY A 46 -6.49 8.38 14.63
N ARG A 47 -5.44 7.85 15.30
CA ARG A 47 -4.16 8.57 15.52
C ARG A 47 -2.88 7.74 15.32
N ARG A 48 -2.94 6.47 14.94
CA ARG A 48 -1.76 5.58 15.05
C ARG A 48 -0.85 5.55 13.83
N ASP A 49 0.43 5.75 14.13
CA ASP A 49 1.60 5.54 13.28
C ASP A 49 1.58 4.15 12.62
N PRO A 50 1.64 4.06 11.28
CA PRO A 50 1.73 2.80 10.53
C PRO A 50 2.86 1.87 10.99
N GLN A 51 3.96 2.40 11.53
CA GLN A 51 5.07 1.59 12.01
C GLN A 51 4.70 0.76 13.24
N LEU A 52 3.92 1.34 14.15
CA LEU A 52 3.48 0.66 15.38
C LEU A 52 2.60 -0.58 15.08
N TYR A 53 1.83 -0.53 14.00
CA TYR A 53 1.04 -1.67 13.52
C TYR A 53 1.93 -2.75 12.92
N ARG A 54 2.91 -2.38 12.09
CA ARG A 54 3.87 -3.33 11.55
C ARG A 54 4.59 -4.08 12.66
N ASP A 55 5.05 -3.38 13.68
CA ASP A 55 5.75 -3.97 14.82
C ASP A 55 4.82 -4.90 15.64
N ALA A 56 3.58 -4.48 15.88
CA ALA A 56 2.59 -5.30 16.60
C ALA A 56 2.21 -6.57 15.82
N ASP A 57 2.06 -6.47 14.51
CA ASP A 57 1.74 -7.60 13.65
C ASP A 57 2.94 -8.55 13.48
N LEU A 58 4.16 -8.03 13.40
CA LEU A 58 5.38 -8.84 13.46
C LEU A 58 5.43 -9.67 14.75
N GLN A 59 5.14 -9.07 15.90
CA GLN A 59 5.08 -9.79 17.18
C GLN A 59 4.00 -10.88 17.19
N ARG A 60 2.83 -10.64 16.58
CA ARG A 60 1.78 -11.65 16.46
C ARG A 60 2.22 -12.80 15.55
N LEU A 61 2.83 -12.48 14.41
CA LEU A 61 3.38 -13.47 13.49
C LEU A 61 4.46 -14.32 14.15
N ASP A 62 5.31 -13.73 14.99
CA ASP A 62 6.33 -14.46 15.74
C ASP A 62 5.72 -15.48 16.72
N ARG A 63 4.65 -15.10 17.43
CA ARG A 63 3.93 -16.03 18.32
C ARG A 63 3.27 -17.17 17.54
N LEU A 64 2.63 -16.85 16.43
CA LEU A 64 2.03 -17.87 15.54
C LEU A 64 3.11 -18.79 14.95
N PHE A 65 4.25 -18.23 14.56
CA PHE A 65 5.39 -18.97 14.05
C PHE A 65 5.91 -19.95 15.09
N GLN A 66 6.10 -19.54 16.35
CA GLN A 66 6.59 -20.44 17.41
C GLN A 66 5.71 -21.69 17.57
N VAL A 67 4.39 -21.52 17.58
CA VAL A 67 3.44 -22.63 17.71
C VAL A 67 3.48 -23.53 16.47
N ALA A 68 3.45 -22.94 15.27
CA ALA A 68 3.49 -23.70 14.02
C ALA A 68 4.84 -24.44 13.85
N TYR A 69 5.94 -23.80 14.21
CA TYR A 69 7.30 -24.34 14.07
C TYR A 69 7.54 -25.53 15.00
N ALA A 70 7.06 -25.45 16.24
CA ALA A 70 7.12 -26.59 17.16
C ALA A 70 6.40 -27.82 16.59
N LYS A 71 5.21 -27.61 16.00
CA LYS A 71 4.44 -28.69 15.35
C LYS A 71 5.13 -29.22 14.09
N ALA A 72 5.69 -28.33 13.27
CA ALA A 72 6.41 -28.68 12.05
C ALA A 72 7.65 -29.54 12.35
N MET A 73 8.42 -29.20 13.39
CA MET A 73 9.66 -29.90 13.73
C MET A 73 9.41 -31.20 14.50
N LYS A 74 8.43 -31.22 15.42
CA LYS A 74 8.17 -32.38 16.27
C LYS A 74 7.36 -33.46 15.56
N ASP A 75 6.30 -33.05 14.87
CA ASP A 75 5.31 -33.97 14.31
C ASP A 75 5.50 -34.17 12.80
N HIS A 76 6.46 -33.47 12.18
CA HIS A 76 6.67 -33.44 10.73
C HIS A 76 5.39 -33.13 9.94
N ASP A 77 4.50 -32.33 10.54
CA ASP A 77 3.20 -31.96 9.97
C ASP A 77 3.39 -31.03 8.77
N LEU A 78 3.06 -31.51 7.58
CA LEU A 78 3.20 -30.76 6.32
C LEU A 78 2.39 -29.46 6.31
N GLY A 79 1.21 -29.44 6.93
CA GLY A 79 0.39 -28.23 7.03
C GLY A 79 0.98 -27.19 7.99
N ALA A 80 1.71 -27.62 9.03
CA ALA A 80 2.47 -26.74 9.89
C ALA A 80 3.71 -26.17 9.20
N ILE A 81 4.39 -26.98 8.38
CA ILE A 81 5.51 -26.53 7.52
C ILE A 81 5.04 -25.44 6.56
N ASP A 82 3.93 -25.64 5.84
CA ASP A 82 3.37 -24.64 4.93
C ASP A 82 3.00 -23.34 5.66
N LYS A 83 2.40 -23.43 6.86
CA LYS A 83 2.11 -22.26 7.69
C LYS A 83 3.38 -21.51 8.10
N CYS A 84 4.45 -22.23 8.46
CA CYS A 84 5.74 -21.62 8.78
C CYS A 84 6.31 -20.87 7.58
N LEU A 85 6.33 -21.49 6.40
CA LEU A 85 6.80 -20.87 5.16
C LEU A 85 5.99 -19.62 4.80
N ASN A 86 4.66 -19.68 4.97
CA ASN A 86 3.80 -18.52 4.72
C ASN A 86 4.06 -17.38 5.72
N ILE A 87 4.20 -17.69 7.01
CA ILE A 87 4.52 -16.69 8.03
C ILE A 87 5.90 -16.06 7.76
N MET A 88 6.90 -16.87 7.40
CA MET A 88 8.23 -16.36 7.03
C MET A 88 8.17 -15.41 5.84
N ARG A 89 7.36 -15.72 4.82
CA ARG A 89 7.12 -14.83 3.67
C ARG A 89 6.45 -13.52 4.08
N ILE A 90 5.40 -13.57 4.90
CA ILE A 90 4.71 -12.38 5.39
C ILE A 90 5.69 -11.51 6.20
N ARG A 91 6.47 -12.13 7.11
CA ARG A 91 7.49 -11.43 7.89
C ARG A 91 8.55 -10.79 7.01
N ALA A 92 9.04 -11.49 5.98
CA ALA A 92 10.00 -10.92 5.04
C ALA A 92 9.43 -9.69 4.31
N GLY A 93 8.13 -9.68 3.99
CA GLY A 93 7.49 -8.48 3.43
C GLY A 93 7.27 -7.35 4.43
N MET A 94 7.16 -7.65 5.73
CA MET A 94 7.04 -6.62 6.76
C MET A 94 8.40 -6.06 7.21
N CYS A 95 9.47 -6.86 7.11
CA CYS A 95 10.85 -6.48 7.36
C CYS A 95 11.59 -5.97 6.11
N GLY A 96 11.00 -6.11 4.92
CA GLY A 96 11.59 -5.69 3.66
C GLY A 96 11.96 -4.21 3.70
N ASP A 97 13.26 -3.96 3.69
CA ASP A 97 13.87 -2.66 3.92
C ASP A 97 13.30 -1.58 2.98
N ALA A 98 13.18 -0.40 3.57
CA ALA A 98 12.85 0.87 2.95
C ALA A 98 13.94 1.38 1.98
N GLU A 99 14.69 0.50 1.31
CA GLU A 99 15.80 0.87 0.41
C GLU A 99 15.78 0.08 -0.90
N THR A 100 14.64 0.03 -1.58
CA THR A 100 14.61 -0.15 -3.04
C THR A 100 14.49 1.24 -3.65
N GLY A 101 15.56 1.67 -4.34
CA GLY A 101 15.65 2.97 -5.01
C GLY A 101 14.34 3.37 -5.67
N SER A 102 13.87 4.57 -5.34
CA SER A 102 12.54 5.14 -5.60
C SER A 102 11.49 4.18 -6.19
N GLN A 103 10.48 3.87 -5.38
CA GLN A 103 9.35 3.05 -5.79
C GLN A 103 8.63 3.65 -7.00
N LEU A 104 8.02 2.81 -7.84
CA LEU A 104 7.30 3.27 -9.04
C LEU A 104 6.22 4.30 -8.69
N CYS A 105 5.58 4.14 -7.52
CA CYS A 105 4.65 5.12 -6.97
C CYS A 105 5.30 6.50 -6.77
N GLU A 106 6.51 6.56 -6.21
CA GLU A 106 7.22 7.83 -5.96
C GLU A 106 7.59 8.53 -7.28
N GLN A 107 8.06 7.76 -8.26
CA GLN A 107 8.39 8.28 -9.59
C GLN A 107 7.14 8.68 -10.38
N LEU A 108 6.04 7.96 -10.20
CA LEU A 108 4.75 8.30 -10.77
C LEU A 108 4.21 9.61 -10.19
N GLU A 109 4.26 9.80 -8.86
CA GLU A 109 3.83 11.07 -8.26
C GLU A 109 4.74 12.23 -8.70
N THR A 110 6.06 12.01 -8.82
CA THR A 110 6.97 13.01 -9.39
C THR A 110 6.56 13.40 -10.82
N THR A 111 6.19 12.40 -11.62
CA THR A 111 5.67 12.62 -12.97
C THR A 111 4.37 13.43 -12.91
N ILE A 112 3.34 12.95 -12.20
CA ILE A 112 2.02 13.61 -12.06
C ILE A 112 2.14 15.04 -11.55
N ALA A 113 3.03 15.29 -10.59
CA ALA A 113 3.31 16.62 -10.09
C ALA A 113 3.89 17.52 -11.19
N GLY A 114 4.89 17.02 -11.94
CA GLY A 114 5.41 17.72 -13.12
C GLY A 114 4.33 17.97 -14.16
N LEU A 115 3.36 17.06 -14.30
CA LEU A 115 2.23 17.17 -15.21
C LEU A 115 1.15 18.17 -14.76
N GLU A 116 1.23 18.69 -13.54
CA GLU A 116 0.21 19.52 -12.86
C GLU A 116 -1.20 18.88 -12.86
N CYS A 117 -1.31 17.55 -12.99
CA CYS A 117 -2.60 16.84 -13.11
C CYS A 117 -2.99 16.06 -11.86
N GLY A 118 -2.36 16.32 -10.71
CA GLY A 118 -2.54 15.55 -9.48
C GLY A 118 -3.82 15.84 -8.68
N ASP A 119 -4.62 16.83 -9.09
CA ASP A 119 -5.85 17.23 -8.40
C ASP A 119 -6.90 16.09 -8.46
N PRO A 120 -7.38 15.59 -7.29
CA PRO A 120 -8.43 14.58 -7.23
C PRO A 120 -9.77 14.98 -7.86
N THR A 121 -9.98 16.29 -8.07
CA THR A 121 -11.15 16.86 -8.74
C THR A 121 -10.87 17.35 -10.16
N GLY A 122 -9.63 17.17 -10.63
CA GLY A 122 -9.19 17.57 -11.96
C GLY A 122 -9.79 16.71 -13.09
N VAL A 123 -9.70 17.23 -14.32
CA VAL A 123 -10.24 16.57 -15.52
C VAL A 123 -9.62 15.19 -15.79
N ASP A 124 -8.38 14.97 -15.34
CA ASP A 124 -7.63 13.73 -15.49
C ASP A 124 -7.70 12.80 -14.27
N ALA A 125 -8.48 13.15 -13.23
CA ALA A 125 -8.48 12.45 -11.94
C ALA A 125 -8.68 10.93 -12.05
N ALA A 126 -9.54 10.49 -12.97
CA ALA A 126 -9.79 9.06 -13.20
C ALA A 126 -8.56 8.32 -13.78
N LEU A 127 -7.84 8.94 -14.72
CA LEU A 127 -6.62 8.37 -15.29
C LEU A 127 -5.49 8.36 -14.27
N VAL A 128 -5.39 9.42 -13.47
CA VAL A 128 -4.40 9.54 -12.40
C VAL A 128 -4.62 8.48 -11.32
N GLU A 129 -5.85 8.26 -10.87
CA GLU A 129 -6.14 7.18 -9.92
C GLU A 129 -5.90 5.79 -10.51
N MET A 130 -6.17 5.59 -11.80
CA MET A 130 -5.83 4.35 -12.48
C MET A 130 -4.31 4.11 -12.51
N ALA A 131 -3.52 5.13 -12.83
CA ALA A 131 -2.05 5.05 -12.81
C ALA A 131 -1.54 4.70 -11.39
N ARG A 132 -2.08 5.37 -10.36
CA ARG A 132 -1.74 5.12 -8.95
C ARG A 132 -2.07 3.69 -8.53
N ALA A 133 -3.24 3.18 -8.91
CA ALA A 133 -3.65 1.82 -8.60
C ALA A 133 -2.71 0.78 -9.26
N LEU A 134 -2.31 1.01 -10.52
CA LEU A 134 -1.37 0.14 -11.22
C LEU A 134 0.01 0.18 -10.57
N ALA A 135 0.56 1.37 -10.29
CA ALA A 135 1.87 1.52 -9.66
C ALA A 135 1.91 0.88 -8.26
N ARG A 136 0.89 1.11 -7.43
CA ARG A 136 0.78 0.47 -6.10
C ARG A 136 0.78 -1.05 -6.19
N ASN A 137 0.07 -1.61 -7.17
CA ASN A 137 0.04 -3.05 -7.34
C ASN A 137 1.40 -3.59 -7.82
N ILE A 138 2.04 -2.93 -8.78
CA ILE A 138 3.37 -3.31 -9.25
C ILE A 138 4.38 -3.30 -8.10
N ASP A 139 4.48 -2.20 -7.36
CA ASP A 139 5.41 -2.08 -6.25
C ASP A 139 5.13 -3.13 -5.17
N TYR A 140 3.86 -3.33 -4.82
CA TYR A 140 3.49 -4.34 -3.81
C TYR A 140 3.92 -5.74 -4.24
N GLN A 141 3.61 -6.15 -5.47
CA GLN A 141 3.90 -7.52 -5.93
C GLN A 141 5.39 -7.74 -6.20
N VAL A 142 6.13 -6.72 -6.63
CA VAL A 142 7.59 -6.82 -6.82
C VAL A 142 8.30 -6.97 -5.48
N ASN A 143 7.88 -6.23 -4.46
CA ASN A 143 8.52 -6.29 -3.14
C ASN A 143 8.05 -7.49 -2.30
N TYR A 144 6.79 -7.91 -2.44
CA TYR A 144 6.14 -8.85 -1.51
C TYR A 144 5.46 -10.06 -2.15
N GLY A 145 5.26 -10.04 -3.48
CA GLY A 145 4.62 -11.13 -4.19
C GLY A 145 5.54 -12.34 -4.35
N SER A 146 4.95 -13.51 -4.63
CA SER A 146 5.72 -14.65 -5.14
C SER A 146 6.34 -14.32 -6.51
N GLY A 147 7.35 -15.09 -6.96
CA GLY A 147 7.97 -14.85 -8.27
C GLY A 147 6.97 -14.85 -9.45
N LEU A 148 5.89 -15.64 -9.36
CA LEU A 148 4.82 -15.65 -10.36
C LEU A 148 3.94 -14.39 -10.27
N GLU A 149 3.62 -13.92 -9.07
CA GLU A 149 2.82 -12.71 -8.85
C GLU A 149 3.59 -11.45 -9.26
N ALA A 150 4.88 -11.36 -8.91
CA ALA A 150 5.78 -10.31 -9.38
C ALA A 150 5.84 -10.29 -10.92
N THR A 151 6.01 -11.46 -11.55
CA THR A 151 6.01 -11.58 -13.01
C THR A 151 4.68 -11.10 -13.61
N LYS A 152 3.52 -11.49 -13.03
CA LYS A 152 2.19 -11.03 -13.46
C LYS A 152 2.02 -9.52 -13.32
N ALA A 153 2.52 -8.95 -12.24
CA ALA A 153 2.42 -7.52 -12.00
C ALA A 153 3.23 -6.71 -13.02
N LEU A 154 4.41 -7.20 -13.43
CA LEU A 154 5.21 -6.54 -14.48
C LEU A 154 4.49 -6.49 -15.84
N TYR A 155 3.56 -7.40 -16.12
CA TYR A 155 2.70 -7.32 -17.32
C TYR A 155 1.69 -6.15 -17.27
N LEU A 156 1.54 -5.47 -16.13
CA LEU A 156 0.78 -4.22 -16.04
C LEU A 156 1.58 -3.01 -16.57
N GLY A 157 2.90 -3.14 -16.74
CA GLY A 157 3.77 -2.08 -17.24
C GLY A 157 3.27 -1.42 -18.54
N PRO A 158 2.90 -2.17 -19.58
CA PRO A 158 2.30 -1.61 -20.80
C PRO A 158 1.02 -0.81 -20.55
N HIS A 159 0.17 -1.22 -19.60
CA HIS A 159 -1.05 -0.48 -19.27
C HIS A 159 -0.73 0.84 -18.57
N LEU A 160 0.26 0.84 -17.67
CA LEU A 160 0.74 2.07 -17.04
C LEU A 160 1.32 3.03 -18.08
N VAL A 161 2.12 2.53 -19.04
CA VAL A 161 2.66 3.33 -20.14
C VAL A 161 1.55 3.92 -21.02
N ASN A 162 0.46 3.17 -21.26
CA ASN A 162 -0.69 3.70 -22.01
C ASN A 162 -1.39 4.84 -21.27
N VAL A 163 -1.64 4.69 -19.95
CA VAL A 163 -2.20 5.78 -19.14
C VAL A 163 -1.27 7.01 -19.16
N LEU A 164 0.03 6.81 -19.01
CA LEU A 164 1.02 7.89 -19.12
C LEU A 164 1.07 8.52 -20.51
N ARG A 165 0.77 7.77 -21.57
CA ARG A 165 0.67 8.29 -22.94
C ARG A 165 -0.56 9.18 -23.12
N GLU A 166 -1.71 8.75 -22.63
CA GLU A 166 -2.94 9.56 -22.63
C GLU A 166 -2.76 10.83 -21.78
N LEU A 167 -2.00 10.72 -20.69
CA LEU A 167 -1.56 11.87 -19.92
C LEU A 167 -0.39 12.63 -20.59
N GLY A 168 0.05 12.38 -21.82
CA GLY A 168 1.13 13.15 -22.45
C GLY A 168 2.52 13.04 -21.80
N ALA A 169 2.76 12.09 -20.91
CA ALA A 169 4.02 11.94 -20.15
C ALA A 169 5.09 11.12 -20.90
N THR A 170 4.75 10.46 -22.00
CA THR A 170 5.68 9.62 -22.78
C THR A 170 6.29 10.40 -23.95
N PRO A 171 7.54 10.10 -24.38
CA PRO A 171 8.17 10.76 -25.53
C PRO A 171 7.30 10.75 -26.79
N ALA A 172 6.69 9.61 -27.11
CA ALA A 172 5.80 9.45 -28.26
C ALA A 172 4.59 10.39 -28.18
N ALA A 173 3.92 10.46 -27.03
CA ALA A 173 2.81 11.41 -26.84
C ALA A 173 3.26 12.85 -27.05
N ARG A 174 4.44 13.23 -26.53
CA ARG A 174 4.98 14.59 -26.73
C ARG A 174 5.21 14.91 -28.20
N ASP A 175 5.75 13.96 -28.96
CA ASP A 175 6.06 14.14 -30.37
C ASP A 175 4.78 14.18 -31.24
N GLU A 176 3.77 13.37 -30.91
CA GLU A 176 2.45 13.42 -31.55
C GLU A 176 1.78 14.78 -31.35
N ILE A 177 1.86 15.32 -30.13
CA ILE A 177 1.27 16.62 -29.82
C ILE A 177 2.05 17.76 -30.49
N LYS A 178 3.39 17.71 -30.52
CA LYS A 178 4.21 18.68 -31.26
C LYS A 178 3.90 18.72 -32.76
N LYS A 179 3.66 17.57 -33.39
CA LYS A 179 3.27 17.50 -34.80
C LYS A 179 1.88 18.09 -35.02
N ALA A 180 0.93 17.75 -34.15
CA ALA A 180 -0.43 18.30 -34.21
C ALA A 180 -0.47 19.84 -34.06
N ILE A 181 0.47 20.43 -33.30
CA ILE A 181 0.64 21.88 -33.19
C ILE A 181 1.17 22.50 -34.51
N ASN A 182 2.20 21.89 -35.11
CA ASN A 182 2.86 22.43 -36.32
C ASN A 182 2.00 22.34 -37.59
N ASP A 183 1.14 21.32 -37.70
CA ASP A 183 0.38 21.05 -38.93
C ASP A 183 -0.91 21.88 -39.06
N GLY A 184 -1.21 22.77 -38.09
CA GLY A 184 -2.40 23.65 -38.12
C GLY A 184 -3.74 22.91 -38.26
N GLY A 185 -3.74 21.61 -37.91
CA GLY A 185 -4.72 20.64 -38.38
C GLY A 185 -5.87 20.42 -37.42
N ASN A 186 -7.08 20.64 -37.93
CA ASN A 186 -8.36 20.32 -37.34
C ASN A 186 -8.43 18.85 -36.86
N ALA A 187 -8.47 18.63 -35.55
CA ALA A 187 -8.83 17.35 -34.95
C ALA A 187 -9.73 17.64 -33.73
N GLY A 188 -10.72 16.77 -33.47
CA GLY A 188 -11.50 16.70 -32.22
C GLY A 188 -10.87 15.67 -31.27
N ARG A 189 -10.95 15.72 -29.92
CA ARG A 189 -11.87 16.39 -28.96
C ARG A 189 -11.11 16.70 -27.65
N GLY A 190 -11.03 17.90 -27.04
CA GLY A 190 -11.70 19.17 -27.30
C GLY A 190 -11.33 19.72 -28.66
N GLY A 191 -10.04 19.59 -28.98
CA GLY A 191 -9.47 19.24 -30.29
C GLY A 191 -8.53 17.99 -30.22
N GLN A 192 -7.84 17.81 -29.10
CA GLN A 192 -7.64 16.58 -28.29
C GLN A 192 -7.14 17.16 -26.96
N VAL A 193 -8.02 17.23 -25.96
CA VAL A 193 -8.36 18.42 -25.13
C VAL A 193 -7.18 19.29 -24.63
N SER A 194 -7.05 20.62 -24.87
CA SER A 194 -6.94 21.41 -26.12
C SER A 194 -5.46 21.47 -26.60
N GLN A 195 -5.00 20.37 -27.21
CA GLN A 195 -3.63 19.91 -27.54
C GLN A 195 -2.78 19.53 -26.30
N LEU A 196 -3.40 18.74 -25.41
CA LEU A 196 -3.01 18.37 -24.04
C LEU A 196 -2.78 19.59 -23.13
N GLU A 197 -3.66 20.56 -23.36
CA GLU A 197 -3.76 21.95 -22.88
C GLU A 197 -2.56 22.85 -23.24
N ALA A 198 -2.28 23.01 -24.56
CA ALA A 198 -1.10 23.65 -25.18
C ALA A 198 0.25 22.99 -24.83
N PHE A 199 0.18 21.67 -24.67
CA PHE A 199 1.17 20.69 -24.20
C PHE A 199 1.61 20.89 -22.74
N ARG A 200 0.61 21.13 -21.86
CA ARG A 200 0.76 21.63 -20.47
C ARG A 200 1.35 23.04 -20.37
N GLU A 201 1.19 23.79 -21.46
CA GLU A 201 1.81 25.06 -21.84
C GLU A 201 3.33 25.00 -22.12
N ALA A 202 3.66 24.45 -23.30
CA ALA A 202 4.96 24.37 -23.99
C ALA A 202 6.02 23.38 -23.48
N VAL A 203 5.77 22.72 -22.35
CA VAL A 203 6.16 21.34 -21.98
C VAL A 203 5.83 21.13 -20.49
N TYR A 204 6.09 22.11 -19.62
CA TYR A 204 5.67 22.23 -18.20
C TYR A 204 5.84 23.69 -17.65
N LYS A 205 5.80 24.70 -18.57
CA LYS A 205 5.75 26.19 -18.37
C LYS A 205 6.99 27.13 -18.47
N GLY A 206 8.17 26.70 -18.96
CA GLY A 206 9.19 27.64 -19.51
C GLY A 206 10.67 27.21 -19.46
N ALA A 207 11.00 26.32 -18.51
CA ALA A 207 12.24 26.30 -17.71
C ALA A 207 12.10 27.22 -16.50
#